data_AF-A0A1H7HTB6-F1
#
_entry.id   AF-A0A1H7HTB6-F1
#
_cell.length_a   1.000
_cell.length_b   1.000
_cell.length_c   1.000
_cell.angle_alpha   90.00
_cell.angle_beta   90.00
_cell.angle_gamma   90.00
#
_symmetry.space_group_name_H-M   'P 1'
#
loop_
_entity.id
_entity.type
_entity.pdbx_description
1 polymer ?
#
loop_
_entity_poly.entity_id
_entity_poly.type
_entity_poly.pdbx_seq_one_letter_code
_entity_poly.pdbx_strand_id
1 'polypeptide(L)'
;MYIFRSIHEIINTIFVAKGLLVEMFEKRKVLSFRYSDALALLKEDENRLKILIEKEIIHQNGNFVELDARFLDFFELLLEANEEINTATVEENIEYLHELMDYYLKEKIQSRKESYVRNIKITFQKLARVTIRNIINLQHNIDNAFKHEPTYQIKIAKLQNLDKKRINIQRLIDSTEHLILHEERDFFRQATDEELTRILLELRQELQLSAHSLIRAQQDIINYLNQIKNQVILVEKIRKVKYLQDQFELRARSNLSEIMERERSLLLEGNTQASFKLSPSYLASDEVRPIILKVISNQKYREIVRKNEAGAFSEEDLEAQAMYEEVINLDEVVTAFVQSGAEARWKGEPVSDLFSFLLQYHFHREVDEKERTTFFCQIVSLYENQLEIRNEFGLHNQYEYAKIYPL
;
A
#
# COMPACT_ATOMS: atom_id res chain seq x y z
N MET A 1 -14.50 -2.47 34.22
CA MET A 1 -14.46 -1.24 33.40
C MET A 1 -14.05 -0.08 34.29
N TYR A 2 -12.77 0.33 34.24
CA TYR A 2 -12.25 1.41 35.07
C TYR A 2 -12.39 2.74 34.31
N ILE A 3 -13.45 3.49 34.63
CA ILE A 3 -13.69 4.81 34.04
C ILE A 3 -12.80 5.84 34.77
N PHE A 4 -12.14 6.72 34.01
CA PHE A 4 -11.41 7.86 34.58
C PHE A 4 -12.35 8.75 35.37
N ARG A 5 -11.97 9.09 36.61
CA ARG A 5 -12.83 9.89 37.51
C ARG A 5 -12.49 11.38 37.49
N SER A 6 -11.33 11.75 36.93
CA SER A 6 -10.92 13.15 36.77
C SER A 6 -9.96 13.35 35.61
N ILE A 7 -9.89 14.59 35.10
CA ILE A 7 -8.90 15.00 34.08
C ILE A 7 -7.46 14.83 34.61
N HIS A 8 -7.23 15.09 35.92
CA HIS A 8 -5.92 14.90 36.54
C HIS A 8 -5.46 13.44 36.47
N GLU A 9 -6.39 12.50 36.65
CA GLU A 9 -6.10 11.07 36.52
C GLU A 9 -5.69 10.72 35.09
N ILE A 10 -6.43 11.22 34.08
CA ILE A 10 -6.10 11.02 32.66
C ILE A 10 -4.69 11.54 32.35
N ILE A 11 -4.40 12.79 32.72
CA ILE A 11 -3.11 13.42 32.43
C ILE A 11 -1.96 12.65 33.10
N ASN A 12 -2.13 12.24 34.35
CA ASN A 12 -1.09 11.50 35.07
C ASN A 12 -0.85 10.12 34.45
N THR A 13 -1.90 9.38 34.09
CA THR A 13 -1.75 8.07 33.46
C THR A 13 -1.08 8.17 32.08
N ILE A 14 -1.48 9.15 31.25
CA ILE A 14 -0.82 9.43 29.96
C ILE A 14 0.64 9.83 30.18
N PHE A 15 0.93 10.69 31.15
CA PHE A 15 2.28 11.17 31.43
C PHE A 15 3.23 10.03 31.83
N VAL A 16 2.75 9.09 32.65
CA VAL A 16 3.51 7.89 33.04
C VAL A 16 3.84 7.01 31.84
N ALA A 17 2.93 6.92 30.87
CA ALA A 17 3.07 6.10 29.66
C ALA A 17 3.60 6.87 28.43
N LYS A 18 4.05 8.12 28.59
CA LYS A 18 4.38 9.02 27.47
C LYS A 18 5.34 8.39 26.44
N GLY A 19 6.35 7.66 26.89
CA GLY A 19 7.36 7.08 26.00
C GLY A 19 6.77 5.99 25.11
N LEU A 20 5.93 5.14 25.68
CA LEU A 20 5.19 4.11 24.94
C LEU A 20 4.18 4.74 23.99
N LEU A 21 3.38 5.69 24.46
CA LEU A 21 2.32 6.32 23.66
C LEU A 21 2.87 7.08 22.44
N VAL A 22 4.02 7.76 22.59
CA VAL A 22 4.69 8.45 21.47
C VAL A 22 5.17 7.45 20.42
N GLU A 23 5.90 6.41 20.83
CA GLU A 23 6.40 5.36 19.94
C GLU A 23 5.25 4.64 19.21
N MET A 24 4.17 4.30 19.92
CA MET A 24 2.98 3.66 19.35
C MET A 24 2.28 4.58 18.33
N PHE A 25 2.20 5.89 18.62
CA PHE A 25 1.57 6.85 17.72
C PHE A 25 2.40 7.11 16.45
N GLU A 26 3.72 7.19 16.56
CA GLU A 26 4.62 7.33 15.41
C GLU A 26 4.55 6.12 14.48
N LYS A 27 4.43 4.91 15.05
CA LYS A 27 4.39 3.64 14.31
C LYS A 27 2.97 3.14 13.98
N ARG A 28 1.95 3.98 14.18
CA ARG A 28 0.51 3.62 14.07
C ARG A 28 0.08 2.94 12.76
N LYS A 29 0.83 3.11 11.67
CA LYS A 29 0.50 2.55 10.34
C LYS A 29 1.18 1.22 10.00
N VAL A 30 2.21 0.81 10.74
CA VAL A 30 3.17 -0.19 10.24
C VAL A 30 3.33 -1.40 11.17
N LEU A 31 3.08 -1.25 12.47
CA LEU A 31 3.47 -2.27 13.46
C LEU A 31 2.39 -2.55 14.51
N SER A 32 2.03 -3.82 14.63
CA SER A 32 1.47 -4.37 15.87
C SER A 32 2.59 -4.41 16.91
N PHE A 33 2.47 -3.62 17.98
CA PHE A 33 3.51 -3.47 18.99
C PHE A 33 3.61 -4.75 19.84
N ARG A 34 4.79 -5.35 19.99
CA ARG A 34 4.92 -6.54 20.85
C ARG A 34 4.84 -6.16 22.32
N TYR A 35 4.24 -7.02 23.12
CA TYR A 35 4.11 -6.85 24.57
C TYR A 35 5.48 -6.69 25.27
N SER A 36 6.50 -7.44 24.83
CA SER A 36 7.89 -7.32 25.32
C SER A 36 8.48 -5.94 25.09
N ASP A 37 8.22 -5.38 23.91
CA ASP A 37 8.81 -4.11 23.47
C ASP A 37 8.11 -2.95 24.19
N ALA A 38 6.79 -3.06 24.39
CA ALA A 38 6.01 -2.13 25.20
C ALA A 38 6.48 -2.11 26.66
N LEU A 39 6.81 -3.29 27.23
CA LEU A 39 7.38 -3.42 28.57
C LEU A 39 8.75 -2.74 28.68
N ALA A 40 9.62 -2.93 27.68
CA ALA A 40 10.95 -2.30 27.66
C ALA A 40 10.83 -0.76 27.72
N LEU A 41 9.89 -0.18 26.97
CA LEU A 41 9.61 1.26 26.98
C LEU A 41 9.04 1.77 28.31
N LEU A 42 8.43 0.89 29.11
CA LEU A 42 7.92 1.19 30.45
C LEU A 42 8.90 0.83 31.58
N LYS A 43 10.19 0.61 31.26
CA LYS A 43 11.23 0.22 32.23
C LYS A 43 10.92 -1.11 32.94
N GLU A 44 10.36 -2.07 32.21
CA GLU A 44 10.00 -3.42 32.68
C GLU A 44 8.96 -3.45 33.82
N ASP A 45 8.18 -2.38 34.00
CA ASP A 45 7.14 -2.32 35.02
C ASP A 45 5.79 -2.86 34.47
N GLU A 46 5.53 -4.15 34.72
CA GLU A 46 4.28 -4.81 34.33
C GLU A 46 3.03 -4.15 34.90
N ASN A 47 3.12 -3.55 36.09
CA ASN A 47 1.94 -2.95 36.72
C ASN A 47 1.45 -1.74 35.92
N ARG A 48 2.37 -0.98 35.31
CA ARG A 48 2.01 0.17 34.46
C ARG A 48 1.29 -0.27 33.21
N LEU A 49 1.76 -1.33 32.56
CA LEU A 49 1.13 -1.84 31.35
C LEU A 49 -0.27 -2.40 31.66
N LYS A 50 -0.42 -3.14 32.77
CA LYS A 50 -1.74 -3.61 33.25
C LYS A 50 -2.69 -2.46 33.53
N ILE A 51 -2.23 -1.37 34.16
CA ILE A 51 -3.05 -0.18 34.40
C ILE A 51 -3.52 0.44 33.07
N LEU A 52 -2.65 0.51 32.05
CA LEU A 52 -3.04 1.05 30.73
C LEU A 52 -4.10 0.19 30.04
N ILE A 53 -4.01 -1.14 30.19
CA ILE A 53 -5.02 -2.09 29.68
C ILE A 53 -6.34 -1.96 30.46
N GLU A 54 -6.28 -1.94 31.79
CA GLU A 54 -7.45 -1.79 32.66
C GLU A 54 -8.20 -0.46 32.45
N LYS A 55 -7.45 0.61 32.13
CA LYS A 55 -7.96 1.95 31.81
C LYS A 55 -8.34 2.10 30.33
N GLU A 56 -8.25 1.04 29.54
CA GLU A 56 -8.58 1.02 28.11
C GLU A 56 -7.85 2.12 27.30
N ILE A 57 -6.60 2.44 27.68
CA ILE A 57 -5.73 3.30 26.86
C ILE A 57 -5.09 2.45 25.74
N ILE A 58 -4.80 1.19 26.05
CA ILE A 58 -4.25 0.21 25.13
C ILE A 58 -5.04 -1.09 25.23
N HIS A 59 -5.16 -1.80 24.11
CA HIS A 59 -5.74 -3.14 24.05
C HIS A 59 -4.64 -4.18 23.86
N GLN A 60 -4.78 -5.31 24.54
CA GLN A 60 -3.90 -6.45 24.35
C GLN A 60 -4.60 -7.50 23.49
N ASN A 61 -4.02 -7.78 22.32
CA ASN A 61 -4.42 -8.85 21.42
C ASN A 61 -3.32 -9.91 21.39
N GLY A 62 -3.40 -10.87 22.31
CA GLY A 62 -2.38 -11.93 22.48
C GLY A 62 -1.02 -11.36 22.90
N ASN A 63 0.00 -11.55 22.05
CA ASN A 63 1.36 -11.02 22.27
C ASN A 63 1.54 -9.57 21.79
N PHE A 64 0.48 -8.96 21.25
CA PHE A 64 0.52 -7.60 20.73
C PHE A 64 -0.32 -6.65 21.57
N VAL A 65 0.09 -5.39 21.54
CA VAL A 65 -0.52 -4.28 22.26
C VAL A 65 -0.75 -3.16 21.27
N GLU A 66 -1.96 -2.62 21.26
CA GLU A 66 -2.40 -1.58 20.33
C GLU A 66 -3.01 -0.43 21.11
N LEU A 67 -2.94 0.79 20.56
CA LEU A 67 -3.55 1.95 21.17
C LEU A 67 -5.08 1.86 21.01
N ASP A 68 -5.85 2.18 22.05
CA ASP A 68 -7.30 2.27 21.94
C ASP A 68 -7.72 3.34 20.93
N ALA A 69 -8.71 3.02 20.11
CA ALA A 69 -9.18 3.89 19.03
C ALA A 69 -9.56 5.30 19.53
N ARG A 70 -10.16 5.44 20.72
CA ARG A 70 -10.54 6.75 21.28
C ARG A 70 -9.31 7.62 21.56
N PHE A 71 -8.24 7.01 22.06
CA PHE A 71 -6.99 7.73 22.31
C PHE A 71 -6.25 8.02 21.00
N LEU A 72 -6.31 7.11 20.03
CA LEU A 72 -5.75 7.32 18.70
C LEU A 72 -6.44 8.53 18.06
N ASP A 73 -7.77 8.50 17.97
CA ASP A 73 -8.60 9.56 17.41
C ASP A 73 -8.36 10.88 18.14
N PHE A 74 -8.24 10.85 19.47
CA PHE A 74 -7.93 12.03 20.27
C PHE A 74 -6.57 12.64 19.91
N PHE A 75 -5.51 11.82 19.84
CA PHE A 75 -4.18 12.31 19.48
C PHE A 75 -4.13 12.78 18.03
N GLU A 76 -4.75 12.06 17.10
CA GLU A 76 -4.82 12.47 15.70
C GLU A 76 -5.64 13.75 15.50
N LEU A 77 -6.69 13.95 16.28
CA LEU A 77 -7.48 15.18 16.30
C LEU A 77 -6.65 16.37 16.79
N LEU A 78 -5.95 16.21 17.92
CA LEU A 78 -5.16 17.28 18.55
C LEU A 78 -3.86 17.61 17.82
N LEU A 79 -3.14 16.58 17.35
CA LEU A 79 -1.91 16.73 16.58
C LEU A 79 -2.18 17.05 15.11
N GLU A 80 -3.46 17.11 14.73
CA GLU A 80 -3.87 17.37 13.35
C GLU A 80 -3.34 16.32 12.35
N ALA A 81 -3.05 15.11 12.84
CA ALA A 81 -2.37 14.03 12.12
C ALA A 81 -3.33 12.96 11.55
N ASN A 82 -4.64 13.16 11.71
CA ASN A 82 -5.65 12.28 11.11
C ASN A 82 -5.62 12.45 9.58
N GLU A 83 -5.45 11.34 8.86
CA GLU A 83 -5.45 11.28 7.39
C GLU A 83 -6.81 10.93 6.79
N GLU A 84 -7.78 10.59 7.64
CA GLU A 84 -9.13 10.32 7.19
C GLU A 84 -9.81 11.61 6.74
N ILE A 85 -10.47 11.51 5.59
CA ILE A 85 -11.28 12.59 5.04
C ILE A 85 -12.69 12.41 5.61
N ASN A 86 -13.04 13.23 6.60
CA ASN A 86 -14.36 13.20 7.23
C ASN A 86 -15.17 14.42 6.77
N THR A 87 -16.20 14.16 5.96
CA THR A 87 -17.13 15.20 5.48
C THR A 87 -18.44 15.23 6.26
N ALA A 88 -18.79 14.16 6.99
CA ALA A 88 -20.05 14.06 7.74
C ALA A 88 -20.08 15.02 8.94
N THR A 89 -18.97 15.10 9.68
CA THR A 89 -18.84 16.04 10.82
C THR A 89 -18.92 17.50 10.40
N VAL A 90 -18.76 17.81 9.12
CA VAL A 90 -18.80 19.18 8.60
C VAL A 90 -20.25 19.62 8.37
N GLU A 91 -21.11 18.75 7.82
CA GLU A 91 -22.55 19.02 7.67
C GLU A 91 -23.19 19.30 9.04
N GLU A 92 -22.87 18.49 10.05
CA GLU A 92 -23.31 18.71 11.44
C GLU A 92 -22.86 20.07 12.00
N ASN A 93 -21.65 20.54 11.66
CA ASN A 93 -21.19 21.86 12.10
C ASN A 93 -21.94 22.99 11.38
N ILE A 94 -22.39 22.80 10.13
CA ILE A 94 -23.19 23.78 9.39
C ILE A 94 -24.59 23.85 9.99
N GLU A 95 -25.23 22.71 10.27
CA GLU A 95 -26.52 22.65 10.97
C GLU A 95 -26.43 23.33 12.35
N TYR A 96 -25.38 23.05 13.10
CA TYR A 96 -25.13 23.70 14.38
C TYR A 96 -24.92 25.22 14.27
N LEU A 97 -24.30 25.70 13.18
CA LEU A 97 -24.20 27.14 12.91
C LEU A 97 -25.58 27.77 12.71
N HIS A 98 -26.47 27.13 11.95
CA HIS A 98 -27.84 27.61 11.78
C HIS A 98 -28.58 27.70 13.12
N GLU A 99 -28.48 26.67 13.96
CA GLU A 99 -29.09 26.69 15.30
C GLU A 99 -28.58 27.86 16.14
N LEU A 100 -27.25 28.06 16.18
CA LEU A 100 -26.65 29.15 16.96
C LEU A 100 -27.08 30.53 16.45
N MET A 101 -27.21 30.72 15.13
CA MET A 101 -27.65 31.97 14.53
C MET A 101 -29.13 32.24 14.82
N ASP A 102 -29.99 31.22 14.74
CA ASP A 102 -31.40 31.33 15.13
C ASP A 102 -31.56 31.66 16.63
N TYR A 103 -30.79 30.99 17.50
CA TYR A 103 -30.78 31.31 18.93
C TYR A 103 -30.32 32.74 19.21
N TYR A 104 -29.31 33.23 18.48
CA TYR A 104 -28.85 34.62 18.61
C TYR A 104 -29.93 35.64 18.24
N LEU A 105 -30.69 35.38 17.16
CA LEU A 105 -31.76 36.27 16.71
C LEU A 105 -32.94 36.30 17.69
N LYS A 106 -33.27 35.17 18.32
CA LYS A 106 -34.37 35.04 19.30
C LYS A 106 -34.02 35.52 20.71
N GLU A 107 -32.75 35.49 21.08
CA GLU A 107 -32.28 35.84 22.43
C GLU A 107 -32.36 37.35 22.69
N LYS A 108 -32.66 37.74 23.93
CA LYS A 108 -32.72 39.14 24.37
C LYS A 108 -31.62 39.49 25.36
N ILE A 109 -31.03 38.49 26.02
CA ILE A 109 -29.97 38.65 27.01
C ILE A 109 -28.61 38.80 26.32
N GLN A 110 -27.94 39.93 26.54
CA GLN A 110 -26.67 40.25 25.88
C GLN A 110 -25.53 39.25 26.18
N SER A 111 -25.39 38.79 27.43
CA SER A 111 -24.34 37.82 27.80
C SER A 111 -24.50 36.47 27.10
N ARG A 112 -25.74 36.04 26.84
CA ARG A 112 -26.02 34.81 26.08
C ARG A 112 -25.75 35.00 24.60
N LYS A 113 -26.11 36.16 24.03
CA LYS A 113 -25.75 36.54 22.66
C LYS A 113 -24.24 36.47 22.43
N GLU A 114 -23.44 37.01 23.34
CA GLU A 114 -21.99 36.95 23.27
C GLU A 114 -21.47 35.49 23.31
N SER A 115 -22.10 34.62 24.10
CA SER A 115 -21.77 33.20 24.13
C SER A 115 -22.08 32.51 22.80
N TYR A 116 -23.21 32.80 22.17
CA TYR A 116 -23.54 32.25 20.85
C TYR A 116 -22.56 32.74 19.78
N VAL A 117 -22.23 34.04 19.75
CA VAL A 117 -21.22 34.59 18.83
C VAL A 117 -19.85 33.95 19.05
N ARG A 118 -19.43 33.71 20.30
CA ARG A 118 -18.19 32.99 20.60
C ARG A 118 -18.21 31.58 20.01
N ASN A 119 -19.30 30.85 20.19
CA ASN A 119 -19.43 29.49 19.64
C ASN A 119 -19.44 29.51 18.11
N ILE A 120 -20.13 30.47 17.48
CA ILE A 120 -20.14 30.66 16.02
C ILE A 120 -18.71 30.89 15.50
N LYS A 121 -17.92 31.77 16.15
CA LYS A 121 -16.52 32.02 15.79
C LYS A 121 -15.67 30.74 15.86
N ILE A 122 -15.80 29.98 16.95
CA ILE A 122 -15.08 28.72 17.13
C ILE A 122 -15.47 27.72 16.04
N THR A 123 -16.76 27.59 15.73
CA THR A 123 -17.25 26.66 14.72
C THR A 123 -16.76 27.02 13.31
N PHE A 124 -16.75 28.30 12.93
CA PHE A 124 -16.18 28.74 11.64
C PHE A 124 -14.68 28.47 11.53
N GLN A 125 -13.90 28.73 12.60
CA GLN A 125 -12.47 28.42 12.62
C GLN A 125 -12.22 26.91 12.51
N LYS A 126 -13.02 26.09 13.20
CA LYS A 126 -12.98 24.62 13.10
C LYS A 126 -13.28 24.19 11.67
N LEU A 127 -14.29 24.77 11.03
CA LEU A 127 -14.69 24.50 9.66
C LEU A 127 -13.55 24.77 8.66
N ALA A 128 -12.88 25.91 8.80
CA ALA A 128 -11.71 26.26 7.98
C ALA A 128 -10.61 25.20 8.09
N ARG A 129 -10.20 24.89 9.32
CA ARG A 129 -9.10 23.94 9.60
C ARG A 129 -9.41 22.54 9.08
N VAL A 130 -10.62 22.05 9.33
CA VAL A 130 -11.05 20.71 8.88
C VAL A 130 -11.09 20.63 7.36
N THR A 131 -11.60 21.67 6.69
CA THR A 131 -11.69 21.70 5.21
C THR A 131 -10.30 21.66 4.56
N ILE A 132 -9.37 22.49 5.04
CA ILE A 132 -7.98 22.52 4.52
C ILE A 132 -7.31 21.16 4.72
N ARG A 133 -7.47 20.56 5.90
CA ARG A 133 -6.88 19.24 6.19
C ARG A 133 -7.46 18.15 5.29
N ASN A 134 -8.78 18.12 5.12
CA ASN A 134 -9.45 17.18 4.23
C ASN A 134 -8.89 17.24 2.80
N ILE A 135 -8.48 18.41 2.33
CA ILE A 135 -7.89 18.61 1.00
C ILE A 135 -6.45 18.12 0.94
N ILE A 136 -5.62 18.44 1.95
CA ILE A 136 -4.24 17.95 2.03
C ILE A 136 -4.23 16.42 2.06
N ASN A 137 -5.09 15.83 2.91
CA ASN A 137 -5.27 14.39 3.02
C ASN A 137 -5.77 13.78 1.70
N LEU A 138 -6.72 14.44 1.01
CA LEU A 138 -7.18 14.01 -0.30
C LEU A 138 -6.03 13.93 -1.30
N GLN A 139 -5.21 14.98 -1.39
CA GLN A 139 -4.05 15.00 -2.31
C GLN A 139 -3.05 13.90 -1.97
N HIS A 140 -2.70 13.75 -0.69
CA HIS A 140 -1.80 12.68 -0.25
C HIS A 140 -2.35 11.29 -0.56
N ASN A 141 -3.63 11.06 -0.30
CA ASN A 141 -4.29 9.78 -0.55
C ASN A 141 -4.40 9.46 -2.05
N ILE A 142 -4.59 10.46 -2.92
CA ILE A 142 -4.57 10.30 -4.38
C ILE A 142 -3.18 9.83 -4.83
N ASP A 143 -2.14 10.51 -4.37
CA ASP A 143 -0.75 10.18 -4.67
C ASP A 143 -0.38 8.77 -4.19
N ASN A 144 -0.73 8.44 -2.95
CA ASN A 144 -0.46 7.13 -2.36
C ASN A 144 -1.20 6.01 -3.10
N ALA A 145 -2.49 6.21 -3.39
CA ALA A 145 -3.27 5.24 -4.14
C ALA A 145 -2.66 4.97 -5.52
N PHE A 146 -2.14 6.00 -6.18
CA PHE A 146 -1.49 5.84 -7.48
C PHE A 146 -0.11 5.17 -7.39
N LYS A 147 0.75 5.60 -6.45
CA LYS A 147 2.15 5.16 -6.35
C LYS A 147 2.32 3.79 -5.71
N HIS A 148 1.54 3.47 -4.69
CA HIS A 148 1.81 2.32 -3.81
C HIS A 148 0.84 1.16 -3.98
N GLU A 149 -0.32 1.34 -4.62
CA GLU A 149 -1.23 0.23 -4.88
C GLU A 149 -0.71 -0.63 -6.05
N PRO A 150 -0.44 -1.93 -5.85
CA PRO A 150 0.07 -2.79 -6.91
C PRO A 150 -1.05 -3.22 -7.89
N THR A 151 -2.26 -3.45 -7.37
CA THR A 151 -3.37 -4.02 -8.14
C THR A 151 -4.13 -2.94 -8.90
N TYR A 152 -4.13 -3.00 -10.24
CA TYR A 152 -4.80 -1.99 -11.08
C TYR A 152 -6.29 -1.83 -10.81
N GLN A 153 -7.03 -2.92 -10.59
CA GLN A 153 -8.48 -2.87 -10.29
C GLN A 153 -8.76 -2.10 -8.99
N ILE A 154 -7.98 -2.39 -7.94
CA ILE A 154 -8.10 -1.73 -6.62
C ILE A 154 -7.68 -0.26 -6.73
N LYS A 155 -6.61 0.02 -7.49
CA LYS A 155 -6.13 1.39 -7.76
C LYS A 155 -7.22 2.26 -8.40
N ILE A 156 -7.91 1.75 -9.42
CA ILE A 156 -9.02 2.46 -10.07
C ILE A 156 -10.16 2.70 -9.08
N ALA A 157 -10.57 1.67 -8.33
CA ALA A 157 -11.64 1.80 -7.34
C ALA A 157 -11.31 2.81 -6.23
N LYS A 158 -10.07 2.82 -5.72
CA LYS A 158 -9.59 3.79 -4.73
C LYS A 158 -9.62 5.21 -5.29
N LEU A 159 -9.11 5.44 -6.50
CA LEU A 159 -9.14 6.76 -7.15
C LEU A 159 -10.58 7.25 -7.38
N GLN A 160 -11.50 6.38 -7.79
CA GLN A 160 -12.92 6.72 -7.94
C GLN A 160 -13.60 7.06 -6.60
N ASN A 161 -13.25 6.36 -5.52
CA ASN A 161 -13.77 6.69 -4.19
C ASN A 161 -13.20 8.02 -3.68
N LEU A 162 -11.93 8.33 -3.97
CA LEU A 162 -11.34 9.64 -3.68
C LEU A 162 -12.01 10.77 -4.49
N ASP A 163 -12.42 10.49 -5.73
CA ASP A 163 -13.21 11.43 -6.54
C ASP A 163 -14.57 11.77 -5.88
N LYS A 164 -15.27 10.76 -5.35
CA LYS A 164 -16.51 10.98 -4.58
C LYS A 164 -16.26 11.82 -3.35
N LYS A 165 -15.18 11.55 -2.60
CA LYS A 165 -14.79 12.36 -1.44
C LYS A 165 -14.47 13.80 -1.83
N ARG A 166 -13.79 14.04 -2.96
CA ARG A 166 -13.58 15.38 -3.52
C ARG A 166 -14.90 16.12 -3.74
N ILE A 167 -15.87 15.47 -4.37
CA ILE A 167 -17.19 16.07 -4.63
C ILE A 167 -17.88 16.46 -3.32
N ASN A 168 -17.79 15.62 -2.29
CA ASN A 168 -18.36 15.94 -0.98
C ASN A 168 -17.68 17.17 -0.36
N ILE A 169 -16.34 17.25 -0.40
CA ILE A 169 -15.62 18.45 0.09
C ILE A 169 -16.02 19.69 -0.71
N GLN A 170 -16.19 19.58 -2.03
CA GLN A 170 -16.64 20.71 -2.85
C GLN A 170 -18.03 21.19 -2.41
N ARG A 171 -18.98 20.28 -2.22
CA ARG A 171 -20.34 20.64 -1.74
C ARG A 171 -20.31 21.34 -0.38
N LEU A 172 -19.41 20.92 0.51
CA LEU A 172 -19.21 21.57 1.81
C LEU A 172 -18.70 23.00 1.67
N ILE A 173 -17.72 23.23 0.78
CA ILE A 173 -17.21 24.56 0.47
C ILE A 173 -18.35 25.44 -0.07
N ASP A 174 -19.10 24.92 -1.05
CA ASP A 174 -20.20 25.65 -1.68
C ASP A 174 -21.31 25.98 -0.68
N SER A 175 -21.67 25.05 0.20
CA SER A 175 -22.69 25.25 1.25
C SER A 175 -22.23 26.25 2.30
N THR A 176 -20.96 26.20 2.69
CA THR A 176 -20.37 27.16 3.63
C THR A 176 -20.34 28.57 3.02
N GLU A 177 -19.95 28.69 1.75
CA GLU A 177 -19.95 29.98 1.06
C GLU A 177 -21.38 30.52 0.87
N HIS A 178 -22.33 29.63 0.59
CA HIS A 178 -23.75 29.98 0.49
C HIS A 178 -24.31 30.50 1.84
N LEU A 179 -23.98 29.86 2.96
CA LEU A 179 -24.38 30.30 4.29
C LEU A 179 -23.89 31.72 4.59
N ILE A 180 -22.61 31.99 4.29
CA ILE A 180 -21.97 33.30 4.54
C ILE A 180 -22.55 34.39 3.63
N LEU A 181 -22.87 34.06 2.38
CA LEU A 181 -23.29 35.05 1.38
C LEU A 181 -24.80 35.27 1.30
N HIS A 182 -25.62 34.27 1.58
CA HIS A 182 -27.03 34.25 1.15
C HIS A 182 -28.04 33.96 2.27
N GLU A 183 -27.78 32.99 3.15
CA GLU A 183 -28.82 32.51 4.08
C GLU A 183 -28.96 33.38 5.33
N GLU A 184 -27.88 33.70 6.03
CA GLU A 184 -27.94 34.27 7.38
C GLU A 184 -27.61 35.77 7.41
N ARG A 185 -28.04 36.50 6.36
CA ARG A 185 -27.73 37.93 6.19
C ARG A 185 -28.24 38.80 7.34
N ASP A 186 -29.35 38.42 7.96
CA ASP A 186 -29.95 39.17 9.06
C ASP A 186 -29.12 39.04 10.34
N PHE A 187 -28.56 37.86 10.61
CA PHE A 187 -27.59 37.66 11.67
C PHE A 187 -26.34 38.51 11.45
N PHE A 188 -25.71 38.43 10.27
CA PHE A 188 -24.47 39.18 9.98
C PHE A 188 -24.66 40.70 9.96
N ARG A 189 -25.87 41.20 9.70
CA ARG A 189 -26.20 42.63 9.84
C ARG A 189 -26.34 43.09 11.28
N GLN A 190 -26.86 42.23 12.17
CA GLN A 190 -27.06 42.56 13.58
C GLN A 190 -25.82 42.32 14.44
N ALA A 191 -25.03 41.30 14.12
CA ALA A 191 -23.81 40.95 14.84
C ALA A 191 -22.65 41.85 14.39
N THR A 192 -22.52 43.03 15.01
CA THR A 192 -21.36 43.91 14.81
C THR A 192 -20.17 43.43 15.65
N ASP A 193 -19.49 42.36 15.19
CA ASP A 193 -18.26 41.85 15.78
C ASP A 193 -17.11 41.91 14.74
N GLU A 194 -16.09 42.71 15.03
CA GLU A 194 -14.90 42.88 14.17
C GLU A 194 -14.09 41.58 14.05
N GLU A 195 -14.01 40.78 15.12
CA GLU A 195 -13.28 39.51 15.12
C GLU A 195 -13.98 38.49 14.23
N LEU A 196 -15.31 38.41 14.32
CA LEU A 196 -16.12 37.55 13.45
C LEU A 196 -15.93 37.93 11.98
N THR A 197 -15.93 39.23 11.67
CA THR A 197 -15.73 39.72 10.30
C THR A 197 -14.35 39.31 9.76
N ARG A 198 -13.30 39.41 10.59
CA ARG A 198 -11.95 38.95 10.21
C ARG A 198 -11.91 37.45 9.94
N ILE A 199 -12.51 36.65 10.82
CA ILE A 199 -12.59 35.18 10.67
C ILE A 199 -13.32 34.80 9.39
N LEU A 200 -14.42 35.48 9.05
CA LEU A 200 -15.17 35.21 7.82
C LEU A 200 -14.37 35.56 6.56
N LEU A 201 -13.62 36.66 6.57
CA LEU A 201 -12.74 37.03 5.46
C LEU A 201 -11.61 36.01 5.26
N GLU A 202 -10.94 35.62 6.36
CA GLU A 202 -9.92 34.57 6.35
C GLU A 202 -10.51 33.25 5.84
N LEU A 203 -11.66 32.82 6.37
CA LEU A 203 -12.35 31.61 5.94
C LEU A 203 -12.68 31.65 4.45
N ARG A 204 -13.22 32.75 3.92
CA ARG A 204 -13.54 32.85 2.49
C ARG A 204 -12.30 32.76 1.61
N GLN A 205 -11.20 33.39 2.00
CA GLN A 205 -9.94 33.29 1.28
C GLN A 205 -9.44 31.83 1.25
N GLU A 206 -9.47 31.15 2.39
CA GLU A 206 -9.08 29.74 2.52
C GLU A 206 -9.97 28.80 1.70
N LEU A 207 -11.29 29.03 1.69
CA LEU A 207 -12.25 28.26 0.90
C LEU A 207 -12.01 28.42 -0.62
N GLN A 208 -11.64 29.62 -1.07
CA GLN A 208 -11.29 29.84 -2.48
C GLN A 208 -9.99 29.13 -2.88
N LEU A 209 -8.95 29.19 -2.05
CA LEU A 209 -7.70 28.44 -2.27
C LEU A 209 -7.94 26.93 -2.27
N SER A 210 -8.81 26.48 -1.36
CA SER A 210 -9.28 25.11 -1.23
C SER A 210 -9.98 24.63 -2.52
N ALA A 211 -10.86 25.45 -3.11
CA ALA A 211 -11.54 25.12 -4.36
C ALA A 211 -10.54 24.92 -5.52
N HIS A 212 -9.52 25.78 -5.66
CA HIS A 212 -8.46 25.58 -6.66
C HIS A 212 -7.69 24.28 -6.45
N SER A 213 -7.44 23.93 -5.19
CA SER A 213 -6.74 22.70 -4.81
C SER A 213 -7.56 21.44 -5.15
N LEU A 214 -8.89 21.51 -5.06
CA LEU A 214 -9.79 20.44 -5.50
C LEU A 214 -9.82 20.26 -7.03
N ILE A 215 -9.75 21.35 -7.79
CA ILE A 215 -9.63 21.29 -9.27
C ILE A 215 -8.33 20.59 -9.67
N ARG A 216 -7.23 20.90 -8.98
CA ARG A 216 -5.95 20.20 -9.20
C ARG A 216 -6.05 18.72 -8.87
N ALA A 217 -6.61 18.37 -7.71
CA ALA A 217 -6.84 16.97 -7.32
C ALA A 217 -7.69 16.21 -8.34
N GLN A 218 -8.71 16.86 -8.94
CA GLN A 218 -9.48 16.29 -10.05
C GLN A 218 -8.61 16.01 -11.28
N GLN A 219 -7.78 16.97 -11.70
CA GLN A 219 -6.88 16.79 -12.83
C GLN A 219 -5.90 15.64 -12.59
N ASP A 220 -5.35 15.53 -11.39
CA ASP A 220 -4.44 14.45 -11.01
C ASP A 220 -5.14 13.08 -11.07
N ILE A 221 -6.36 12.95 -10.52
CA ILE A 221 -7.18 11.73 -10.63
C ILE A 221 -7.40 11.34 -12.10
N ILE A 222 -7.81 12.30 -12.94
CA ILE A 222 -8.06 12.04 -14.38
C ILE A 222 -6.79 11.58 -15.07
N ASN A 223 -5.66 12.24 -14.83
CA ASN A 223 -4.38 11.90 -15.41
C ASN A 223 -3.93 10.50 -14.99
N TYR A 224 -4.06 10.18 -13.70
CA TYR A 224 -3.71 8.86 -13.15
C TYR A 224 -4.59 7.74 -13.71
N LEU A 225 -5.91 7.95 -13.81
CA LEU A 225 -6.80 6.97 -14.44
C LEU A 225 -6.44 6.74 -15.92
N ASN A 226 -6.11 7.79 -16.66
CA ASN A 226 -5.68 7.68 -18.06
C ASN A 226 -4.35 6.94 -18.20
N GLN A 227 -3.38 7.22 -17.31
CA GLN A 227 -2.10 6.50 -17.29
C GLN A 227 -2.29 5.02 -16.99
N ILE A 228 -3.14 4.67 -16.00
CA ILE A 228 -3.46 3.27 -15.69
C ILE A 228 -4.09 2.58 -16.90
N LYS A 229 -5.06 3.22 -17.55
CA LYS A 229 -5.73 2.67 -18.74
C LYS A 229 -4.73 2.38 -19.86
N ASN A 230 -3.81 3.30 -20.12
CA ASN A 230 -2.77 3.12 -21.13
C ASN A 230 -1.80 2.00 -20.77
N GLN A 231 -1.41 1.88 -19.50
CA GLN A 231 -0.56 0.78 -19.02
C GLN A 231 -1.24 -0.58 -19.16
N VAL A 232 -2.52 -0.70 -18.81
CA VAL A 232 -3.29 -1.94 -18.98
C VAL A 232 -3.33 -2.37 -20.45
N ILE A 233 -3.67 -1.44 -21.36
CA ILE A 233 -3.69 -1.71 -22.81
C ILE A 233 -2.30 -2.12 -23.32
N LEU A 234 -1.24 -1.47 -22.83
CA LEU A 234 0.13 -1.80 -23.21
C LEU A 234 0.50 -3.22 -22.77
N VAL A 235 0.20 -3.59 -21.51
CA VAL A 235 0.48 -4.93 -20.98
C VAL A 235 -0.30 -6.00 -21.73
N GLU A 236 -1.58 -5.75 -22.06
CA GLU A 236 -2.38 -6.66 -22.90
C GLU A 236 -1.75 -6.86 -24.29
N LYS A 237 -1.30 -5.77 -24.94
CA LYS A 237 -0.59 -5.84 -26.22
C LYS A 237 0.71 -6.62 -26.11
N ILE A 238 1.51 -6.38 -25.07
CA ILE A 238 2.77 -7.10 -24.82
C ILE A 238 2.49 -8.59 -24.61
N ARG A 239 1.47 -8.97 -23.84
CA ARG A 239 1.07 -10.37 -23.66
C ARG A 239 0.66 -11.02 -24.97
N LYS A 240 -0.09 -10.30 -25.82
CA LYS A 240 -0.48 -10.80 -27.15
C LYS A 240 0.73 -10.98 -28.07
N VAL A 241 1.67 -10.04 -28.05
CA VAL A 241 2.93 -10.13 -28.79
C VAL A 241 3.75 -11.32 -28.30
N LYS A 242 3.90 -11.48 -26.98
CA LYS A 242 4.58 -12.61 -26.36
C LYS A 242 3.94 -13.94 -26.78
N TYR A 243 2.62 -14.05 -26.70
CA TYR A 243 1.90 -15.25 -27.14
C TYR A 243 2.16 -15.60 -28.61
N LEU A 244 2.09 -14.60 -29.51
CA LEU A 244 2.40 -14.80 -30.93
C LEU A 244 3.87 -15.16 -31.17
N GLN A 245 4.78 -14.65 -30.35
CA GLN A 245 6.20 -15.01 -30.38
C GLN A 245 6.42 -16.44 -29.90
N ASP A 246 5.81 -16.84 -28.78
CA ASP A 246 5.89 -18.19 -28.21
C ASP A 246 5.32 -19.25 -29.19
N GLN A 247 4.36 -18.85 -30.04
CA GLN A 247 3.80 -19.69 -31.11
C GLN A 247 4.57 -19.63 -32.43
N PHE A 248 5.65 -18.85 -32.52
CA PHE A 248 6.39 -18.56 -33.77
C PHE A 248 5.53 -17.95 -34.90
N GLU A 249 4.33 -17.46 -34.60
CA GLU A 249 3.40 -16.86 -35.57
C GLU A 249 3.56 -15.34 -35.71
N LEU A 250 4.43 -14.71 -34.91
CA LEU A 250 4.62 -13.26 -34.86
C LEU A 250 4.80 -12.63 -36.26
N ARG A 251 5.64 -13.21 -37.12
CA ARG A 251 5.90 -12.69 -38.47
C ARG A 251 4.75 -12.94 -39.45
N ALA A 252 3.97 -14.00 -39.24
CA ALA A 252 2.87 -14.37 -40.13
C ALA A 252 1.58 -13.60 -39.82
N ARG A 253 1.36 -13.28 -38.54
CA ARG A 253 0.12 -12.65 -38.05
C ARG A 253 0.28 -11.19 -37.62
N SER A 254 1.48 -10.61 -37.70
CA SER A 254 1.72 -9.20 -37.41
C SER A 254 2.52 -8.51 -38.52
N ASN A 255 2.33 -7.20 -38.66
CA ASN A 255 3.06 -6.33 -39.57
C ASN A 255 4.37 -5.81 -38.98
N LEU A 256 4.95 -6.53 -38.00
CA LEU A 256 6.13 -6.08 -37.26
C LEU A 256 7.36 -5.88 -38.18
N SER A 257 7.53 -6.75 -39.17
CA SER A 257 8.59 -6.63 -40.18
C SER A 257 8.48 -5.34 -41.00
N GLU A 258 7.26 -4.96 -41.41
CA GLU A 258 7.02 -3.74 -42.18
C GLU A 258 7.26 -2.47 -41.35
N ILE A 259 6.93 -2.51 -40.05
CA ILE A 259 7.18 -1.39 -39.13
C ILE A 259 8.68 -1.25 -38.87
N MET A 260 9.40 -2.35 -38.64
CA MET A 260 10.86 -2.33 -38.45
C MET A 260 11.60 -1.79 -39.68
N GLU A 261 11.14 -2.10 -40.88
CA GLU A 261 11.72 -1.55 -42.11
C GLU A 261 11.40 -0.05 -42.31
N ARG A 262 10.27 0.42 -41.79
CA ARG A 262 9.87 1.84 -41.83
C ARG A 262 10.53 2.69 -40.74
N GLU A 263 10.69 2.17 -39.53
CA GLU A 263 11.34 2.88 -38.42
C GLU A 263 12.87 2.85 -38.56
N ARG A 264 13.42 3.89 -39.18
CA ARG A 264 14.86 4.20 -39.12
C ARG A 264 15.21 5.05 -37.90
N SER A 265 14.68 4.67 -36.74
CA SER A 265 14.99 5.35 -35.48
C SER A 265 16.39 4.93 -35.04
N LEU A 266 17.38 5.79 -35.29
CA LEU A 266 18.73 5.61 -34.75
C LEU A 266 18.67 5.79 -33.23
N LEU A 267 18.98 4.73 -32.49
CA LEU A 267 19.28 4.83 -31.06
C LEU A 267 20.56 5.66 -30.90
N LEU A 268 20.40 6.97 -30.79
CA LEU A 268 21.44 7.82 -30.25
C LEU A 268 21.50 7.50 -28.77
N GLU A 269 22.50 6.71 -28.35
CA GLU A 269 22.91 6.73 -26.95
C GLU A 269 23.08 8.21 -26.57
N GLY A 270 22.22 8.69 -25.67
CA GLY A 270 22.22 10.10 -25.30
C GLY A 270 23.63 10.48 -24.89
N ASN A 271 24.18 11.56 -25.47
CA ASN A 271 25.48 12.07 -25.12
C ASN A 271 25.62 12.02 -23.59
N THR A 272 26.51 11.18 -23.09
CA THR A 272 26.93 11.26 -21.70
C THR A 272 27.51 12.66 -21.56
N GLN A 273 26.72 13.60 -21.03
CA GLN A 273 27.25 14.90 -20.66
C GLN A 273 28.28 14.58 -19.59
N ALA A 274 29.55 14.55 -19.99
CA ALA A 274 30.64 14.39 -19.05
C ALA A 274 30.53 15.60 -18.13
N SER A 275 30.01 15.38 -16.92
CA SER A 275 29.79 16.42 -15.92
C SER A 275 31.14 16.80 -15.30
N PHE A 276 32.13 17.16 -16.13
CA PHE A 276 33.33 17.79 -15.64
C PHE A 276 32.96 19.22 -15.28
N LYS A 277 32.60 19.42 -14.00
CA LYS A 277 32.36 20.74 -13.42
C LYS A 277 33.62 21.63 -13.37
N LEU A 278 34.76 21.13 -13.85
CA LEU A 278 36.06 21.79 -13.83
C LEU A 278 36.58 21.87 -15.26
N SER A 279 36.98 23.07 -15.69
CA SER A 279 37.51 23.26 -17.03
C SER A 279 38.88 22.58 -17.19
N PRO A 280 39.20 22.03 -18.38
CA PRO A 280 40.52 21.44 -18.64
C PRO A 280 41.67 22.42 -18.43
N SER A 281 41.44 23.70 -18.68
CA SER A 281 42.41 24.78 -18.43
C SER A 281 42.66 25.03 -16.95
N TYR A 282 41.64 24.85 -16.09
CA TYR A 282 41.80 24.96 -14.65
C TYR A 282 42.57 23.75 -14.11
N LEU A 283 42.25 22.53 -14.55
CA LEU A 283 42.98 21.31 -14.16
C LEU A 283 44.48 21.34 -14.51
N ALA A 284 44.88 22.13 -15.50
CA ALA A 284 46.27 22.29 -15.93
C ALA A 284 47.07 23.30 -15.07
N SER A 285 46.45 24.00 -14.12
CA SER A 285 47.14 24.97 -13.26
C SER A 285 47.65 24.33 -11.96
N ASP A 286 48.74 24.88 -11.41
CA ASP A 286 49.33 24.41 -10.14
C ASP A 286 48.41 24.63 -8.92
N GLU A 287 47.39 25.46 -9.04
CA GLU A 287 46.40 25.73 -7.99
C GLU A 287 45.47 24.53 -7.72
N VAL A 288 45.40 23.57 -8.64
CA VAL A 288 44.52 22.40 -8.53
C VAL A 288 45.14 21.26 -7.73
N ARG A 289 46.46 21.23 -7.58
CA ARG A 289 47.19 20.21 -6.81
C ARG A 289 46.67 20.02 -5.37
N PRO A 290 46.42 21.06 -4.55
CA PRO A 290 45.85 20.88 -3.21
C PRO A 290 44.41 20.32 -3.24
N ILE A 291 43.61 20.65 -4.25
CA ILE A 291 42.25 20.15 -4.41
C ILE A 291 42.27 18.65 -4.77
N ILE A 292 43.15 18.24 -5.70
CA ILE A 292 43.35 16.83 -6.06
C ILE A 292 43.80 16.02 -4.84
N LEU A 293 44.77 16.53 -4.07
CA LEU A 293 45.24 15.86 -2.85
C LEU A 293 44.12 15.69 -1.82
N LYS A 294 43.25 16.69 -1.67
CA LYS A 294 42.07 16.65 -0.79
C LYS A 294 40.99 15.67 -1.27
N VAL A 295 40.80 15.55 -2.58
CA VAL A 295 39.87 14.56 -3.16
C VAL A 295 40.43 13.15 -2.99
N ILE A 296 41.73 12.94 -3.18
CA ILE A 296 42.40 11.65 -2.94
C ILE A 296 42.31 11.25 -1.46
N SER A 297 42.52 12.19 -0.52
CA SER A 297 42.36 11.89 0.91
C SER A 297 40.91 11.52 1.27
N ASN A 298 39.93 12.18 0.66
CA ASN A 298 38.51 11.89 0.87
C ASN A 298 38.07 10.58 0.20
N GLN A 299 38.66 10.21 -0.95
CA GLN A 299 38.45 8.90 -1.56
C GLN A 299 39.01 7.78 -0.68
N LYS A 300 40.22 7.94 -0.13
CA LYS A 300 40.76 6.98 0.84
C LYS A 300 39.87 6.82 2.06
N TYR A 301 39.33 7.94 2.59
CA TYR A 301 38.36 7.89 3.69
C TYR A 301 37.06 7.15 3.31
N ARG A 302 36.54 7.37 2.09
CA ARG A 302 35.37 6.65 1.57
C ARG A 302 35.63 5.17 1.30
N GLU A 303 36.82 4.78 0.86
CA GLU A 303 37.22 3.37 0.72
C GLU A 303 37.34 2.67 2.08
N ILE A 304 37.82 3.37 3.11
CA ILE A 304 37.87 2.87 4.49
C ILE A 304 36.44 2.68 5.04
N VAL A 305 35.51 3.60 4.74
CA VAL A 305 34.10 3.48 5.13
C VAL A 305 33.37 2.39 4.34
N ARG A 306 33.65 2.22 3.04
CA ARG A 306 33.12 1.10 2.23
C ARG A 306 33.61 -0.27 2.69
N LYS A 307 34.81 -0.36 3.28
CA LYS A 307 35.31 -1.61 3.90
C LYS A 307 34.56 -2.00 5.19
N ASN A 308 33.78 -1.08 5.77
CA ASN A 308 32.96 -1.33 6.96
C ASN A 308 31.47 -1.53 6.65
N GLU A 309 31.08 -1.51 5.36
CA GLU A 309 29.81 -2.06 4.92
C GLU A 309 30.01 -3.59 4.77
N ALA A 310 29.03 -4.38 5.24
CA ALA A 310 29.12 -5.84 5.28
C ALA A 310 29.77 -6.41 4.02
N GLY A 311 30.85 -7.20 4.20
CA GLY A 311 31.63 -7.74 3.10
C GLY A 311 30.74 -8.48 2.10
N ALA A 312 31.05 -8.34 0.82
CA ALA A 312 30.42 -9.15 -0.22
C ALA A 312 30.62 -10.64 0.13
N PHE A 313 29.56 -11.43 -0.09
CA PHE A 313 29.55 -12.88 0.07
C PHE A 313 30.86 -13.49 -0.44
N SER A 314 31.51 -14.32 0.39
CA SER A 314 32.69 -15.08 -0.03
C SER A 314 32.30 -16.11 -1.10
N GLU A 315 33.25 -16.64 -1.87
CA GLU A 315 32.96 -17.76 -2.81
C GLU A 315 32.38 -18.97 -2.07
N GLU A 316 32.76 -19.17 -0.79
CA GLU A 316 32.17 -20.18 0.10
C GLU A 316 30.70 -19.86 0.48
N ASP A 317 30.31 -18.58 0.56
CA ASP A 317 28.91 -18.17 0.78
C ASP A 317 28.07 -18.22 -0.52
N LEU A 318 28.70 -18.06 -1.69
CA LEU A 318 28.08 -18.28 -3.00
C LEU A 318 27.92 -19.78 -3.33
N GLU A 319 28.73 -20.62 -2.70
CA GLU A 319 28.59 -22.09 -2.67
C GLU A 319 27.59 -22.58 -1.62
N ALA A 320 26.86 -21.69 -0.93
CA ALA A 320 25.62 -22.08 -0.27
C ALA A 320 24.71 -22.66 -1.35
N GLN A 321 24.68 -24.00 -1.41
CA GLN A 321 23.96 -24.80 -2.39
C GLN A 321 22.68 -24.07 -2.76
N ALA A 322 22.64 -23.57 -3.99
CA ALA A 322 21.38 -23.35 -4.63
C ALA A 322 20.69 -24.71 -4.57
N MET A 323 19.80 -24.87 -3.59
CA MET A 323 18.74 -25.85 -3.66
C MET A 323 17.85 -25.40 -4.81
N TYR A 324 18.35 -25.57 -6.03
CA TYR A 324 17.50 -25.98 -7.12
C TYR A 324 16.95 -27.32 -6.64
N GLU A 325 15.78 -27.29 -5.99
CA GLU A 325 14.89 -28.42 -6.13
C GLU A 325 14.70 -28.56 -7.64
N GLU A 326 15.40 -29.54 -8.25
CA GLU A 326 15.06 -30.02 -9.57
C GLU A 326 13.61 -30.49 -9.48
N VAL A 327 12.67 -29.59 -9.77
CA VAL A 327 11.25 -29.90 -9.80
C VAL A 327 11.07 -30.91 -10.92
N ILE A 328 10.76 -32.14 -10.55
CA ILE A 328 10.45 -33.20 -11.49
C ILE A 328 9.24 -32.74 -12.31
N ASN A 329 9.42 -32.63 -13.63
CA ASN A 329 8.37 -32.21 -14.53
C ASN A 329 7.33 -33.34 -14.68
N LEU A 330 6.22 -33.22 -13.95
CA LEU A 330 5.15 -34.22 -13.96
C LEU A 330 4.48 -34.37 -15.33
N ASP A 331 4.50 -33.34 -16.18
CA ASP A 331 3.96 -33.41 -17.56
C ASP A 331 4.73 -34.43 -18.41
N GLU A 332 6.06 -34.50 -18.25
CA GLU A 332 6.92 -35.41 -19.00
C GLU A 332 6.66 -36.87 -18.61
N VAL A 333 6.46 -37.11 -17.30
CA VAL A 333 6.16 -38.44 -16.75
C VAL A 333 4.80 -38.94 -17.25
N VAL A 334 3.78 -38.08 -17.28
CA VAL A 334 2.44 -38.43 -17.79
C VAL A 334 2.47 -38.69 -19.30
N THR A 335 3.21 -37.88 -20.05
CA THR A 335 3.37 -38.08 -21.50
C THR A 335 4.06 -39.40 -21.81
N ALA A 336 5.12 -39.75 -21.06
CA ALA A 336 5.80 -41.03 -21.18
C ALA A 336 4.89 -42.21 -20.79
N PHE A 337 4.03 -42.05 -19.78
CA PHE A 337 3.06 -43.06 -19.37
C PHE A 337 2.04 -43.35 -20.47
N VAL A 338 1.42 -42.31 -21.03
CA VAL A 338 0.44 -42.43 -22.13
C VAL A 338 1.07 -43.08 -23.36
N GLN A 339 2.31 -42.69 -23.70
CA GLN A 339 3.05 -43.31 -24.81
C GLN A 339 3.34 -44.79 -24.56
N SER A 340 3.78 -45.16 -23.35
CA SER A 340 4.07 -46.55 -23.00
C SER A 340 2.81 -47.43 -23.03
N GLY A 341 1.66 -46.90 -22.58
CA GLY A 341 0.37 -47.59 -22.66
C GLY A 341 -0.11 -47.76 -24.10
N ALA A 342 0.09 -46.75 -24.95
CA ALA A 342 -0.19 -46.86 -26.38
C ALA A 342 0.71 -47.91 -27.04
N GLU A 343 2.02 -47.91 -26.78
CA GLU A 343 2.94 -48.91 -27.33
C GLU A 343 2.62 -50.35 -26.90
N ALA A 344 2.24 -50.56 -25.64
CA ALA A 344 1.83 -51.87 -25.14
C ALA A 344 0.54 -52.38 -25.84
N ARG A 345 -0.45 -51.49 -26.04
CA ARG A 345 -1.66 -51.80 -26.83
C ARG A 345 -1.34 -52.14 -28.28
N TRP A 346 -0.35 -51.49 -28.89
CA TRP A 346 0.09 -51.76 -30.26
C TRP A 346 0.89 -53.07 -30.40
N LYS A 347 1.67 -53.46 -29.39
CA LYS A 347 2.47 -54.70 -29.38
C LYS A 347 1.71 -55.93 -28.85
N GLY A 348 0.52 -55.75 -28.28
CA GLY A 348 -0.30 -56.82 -27.71
C GLY A 348 0.17 -57.31 -26.34
N GLU A 349 0.93 -56.47 -25.62
CA GLU A 349 1.45 -56.75 -24.27
C GLU A 349 0.49 -56.19 -23.20
N PRO A 350 0.47 -56.76 -21.98
CA PRO A 350 -0.37 -56.24 -20.90
C PRO A 350 0.04 -54.80 -20.54
N VAL A 351 -0.92 -53.88 -20.55
CA VAL A 351 -0.72 -52.47 -20.17
C VAL A 351 -0.35 -52.42 -18.68
N SER A 352 0.73 -51.72 -18.35
CA SER A 352 1.15 -51.55 -16.96
C SER A 352 0.30 -50.49 -16.24
N ASP A 353 0.01 -50.75 -14.96
CA ASP A 353 -0.70 -49.81 -14.09
C ASP A 353 0.20 -48.59 -13.81
N LEU A 354 -0.39 -47.40 -13.65
CA LEU A 354 0.32 -46.15 -13.37
C LEU A 354 1.31 -46.28 -12.21
N PHE A 355 0.95 -47.01 -11.15
CA PHE A 355 1.82 -47.23 -10.01
C PHE A 355 3.01 -48.15 -10.33
N SER A 356 2.80 -49.22 -11.11
CA SER A 356 3.88 -50.08 -11.60
C SER A 356 4.81 -49.34 -12.57
N PHE A 357 4.26 -48.45 -13.39
CA PHE A 357 5.03 -47.59 -14.28
C PHE A 357 5.91 -46.62 -13.48
N LEU A 358 5.40 -45.94 -12.46
CA LEU A 358 6.18 -45.04 -11.59
C LEU A 358 7.27 -45.77 -10.79
N LEU A 359 7.11 -47.08 -10.53
CA LEU A 359 8.16 -47.91 -9.92
C LEU A 359 9.30 -48.22 -10.89
N GLN A 360 8.99 -48.41 -12.17
CA GLN A 360 9.97 -48.75 -13.21
C GLN A 360 10.57 -47.52 -13.92
N TYR A 361 9.93 -46.36 -13.80
CA TYR A 361 10.36 -45.13 -14.44
C TYR A 361 11.67 -44.59 -13.84
N HIS A 362 12.64 -44.31 -14.70
CA HIS A 362 13.90 -43.70 -14.32
C HIS A 362 13.77 -42.18 -14.28
N PHE A 363 13.51 -41.66 -13.08
CA PHE A 363 13.58 -40.22 -12.82
C PHE A 363 15.03 -39.73 -12.96
N HIS A 364 15.19 -38.45 -13.31
CA HIS A 364 16.52 -37.82 -13.41
C HIS A 364 17.24 -37.70 -12.06
N ARG A 365 16.49 -37.88 -10.96
CA ARG A 365 16.97 -37.94 -9.57
C ARG A 365 16.54 -39.27 -8.93
N GLU A 366 17.28 -39.76 -7.94
CA GLU A 366 16.84 -40.87 -7.10
C GLU A 366 15.64 -40.45 -6.24
N VAL A 367 14.46 -40.99 -6.57
CA VAL A 367 13.18 -40.71 -5.89
C VAL A 367 12.83 -41.89 -4.97
N ASP A 368 12.63 -41.58 -3.69
CA ASP A 368 12.23 -42.56 -2.65
C ASP A 368 10.77 -43.02 -2.82
N GLU A 369 10.41 -44.19 -2.28
CA GLU A 369 9.08 -44.79 -2.47
C GLU A 369 7.92 -43.88 -2.01
N LYS A 370 8.16 -43.08 -0.95
CA LYS A 370 7.18 -42.11 -0.44
C LYS A 370 6.94 -40.95 -1.41
N GLU A 371 7.99 -40.48 -2.07
CA GLU A 371 7.89 -39.40 -3.07
C GLU A 371 7.18 -39.91 -4.33
N ARG A 372 7.45 -41.15 -4.75
CA ARG A 372 6.72 -41.80 -5.86
C ARG A 372 5.23 -41.96 -5.58
N THR A 373 4.87 -42.29 -4.34
CA THR A 373 3.47 -42.38 -3.91
C THR A 373 2.82 -40.98 -3.91
N THR A 374 3.58 -39.95 -3.54
CA THR A 374 3.12 -38.55 -3.61
C THR A 374 2.89 -38.13 -5.06
N PHE A 375 3.79 -38.50 -5.98
CA PHE A 375 3.61 -38.25 -7.42
C PHE A 375 2.42 -39.00 -8.00
N PHE A 376 2.17 -40.23 -7.58
CA PHE A 376 0.96 -40.97 -7.96
C PHE A 376 -0.30 -40.18 -7.59
N CYS A 377 -0.42 -39.74 -6.33
CA CYS A 377 -1.58 -38.93 -5.89
C CYS A 377 -1.69 -37.59 -6.61
N GLN A 378 -0.56 -36.92 -6.89
CA GLN A 378 -0.53 -35.65 -7.61
C GLN A 378 -0.95 -35.83 -9.07
N ILE A 379 -0.47 -36.86 -9.76
CA ILE A 379 -0.80 -37.14 -11.15
C ILE A 379 -2.28 -37.49 -11.30
N VAL A 380 -2.84 -38.29 -10.39
CA VAL A 380 -4.27 -38.63 -10.41
C VAL A 380 -5.15 -37.39 -10.20
N SER A 381 -4.76 -36.50 -9.29
CA SER A 381 -5.49 -35.26 -9.02
C SER A 381 -5.41 -34.25 -10.18
N LEU A 382 -4.25 -34.14 -10.83
CA LEU A 382 -4.01 -33.14 -11.87
C LEU A 382 -4.43 -33.60 -13.27
N TYR A 383 -4.36 -34.90 -13.57
CA TYR A 383 -4.58 -35.47 -14.91
C TYR A 383 -5.73 -36.49 -14.97
N GLU A 384 -6.73 -36.35 -14.09
CA GLU A 384 -7.94 -37.20 -14.06
C GLU A 384 -8.58 -37.36 -15.45
N ASN A 385 -8.59 -36.29 -16.26
CA ASN A 385 -9.16 -36.28 -17.61
C ASN A 385 -8.42 -37.15 -18.64
N GLN A 386 -7.21 -37.64 -18.33
CA GLN A 386 -6.36 -38.44 -19.22
C GLN A 386 -6.17 -39.89 -18.71
N LEU A 387 -6.83 -40.25 -17.61
CA LEU A 387 -6.65 -41.51 -16.89
C LEU A 387 -7.98 -42.26 -16.74
N GLU A 388 -7.98 -43.57 -16.96
CA GLU A 388 -9.09 -44.47 -16.67
C GLU A 388 -8.85 -45.16 -15.32
N ILE A 389 -9.61 -44.76 -14.30
CA ILE A 389 -9.58 -45.38 -12.97
C ILE A 389 -10.52 -46.59 -12.99
N ARG A 390 -9.97 -47.81 -12.87
CA ARG A 390 -10.78 -49.03 -12.79
C ARG A 390 -11.04 -49.39 -11.33
N ASN A 391 -12.17 -50.04 -11.06
CA ASN A 391 -12.52 -50.60 -9.74
C ASN A 391 -11.73 -51.88 -9.42
N GLU A 392 -10.45 -51.90 -9.78
CA GLU A 392 -9.52 -52.98 -9.46
C GLU A 392 -8.44 -52.40 -8.55
N PHE A 393 -8.14 -53.08 -7.44
CA PHE A 393 -7.15 -52.63 -6.48
C PHE A 393 -5.90 -53.52 -6.56
N GLY A 394 -4.73 -52.89 -6.57
CA GLY A 394 -3.43 -53.53 -6.41
C GLY A 394 -2.95 -53.43 -4.97
N LEU A 395 -2.21 -54.45 -4.51
CA LEU A 395 -1.53 -54.45 -3.21
C LEU A 395 -0.03 -54.30 -3.45
N HIS A 396 0.56 -53.23 -2.92
CA HIS A 396 2.02 -53.07 -2.88
C HIS A 396 2.46 -52.79 -1.43
N ASN A 397 3.27 -53.69 -0.88
CA ASN A 397 3.67 -53.71 0.53
C ASN A 397 2.48 -53.70 1.50
N GLN A 398 2.16 -52.54 2.10
CA GLN A 398 1.06 -52.32 3.07
C GLN A 398 -0.08 -51.44 2.52
N TYR A 399 0.00 -51.00 1.25
CA TYR A 399 -0.97 -50.06 0.67
C TYR A 399 -1.81 -50.74 -0.42
N GLU A 400 -3.12 -50.55 -0.32
CA GLU A 400 -4.07 -50.79 -1.42
C GLU A 400 -4.13 -49.54 -2.30
N TYR A 401 -3.85 -49.69 -3.59
CA TYR A 401 -3.93 -48.60 -4.57
C TYR A 401 -4.89 -48.98 -5.69
N ALA A 402 -5.60 -47.99 -6.25
CA ALA A 402 -6.46 -48.22 -7.41
C ALA A 402 -5.59 -48.42 -8.67
N LYS A 403 -5.96 -49.39 -9.50
CA LYS A 403 -5.33 -49.59 -10.81
C LYS A 403 -5.82 -48.53 -11.78
N ILE A 404 -4.87 -47.77 -12.30
CA ILE A 404 -5.12 -46.65 -13.19
C ILE A 404 -4.38 -46.89 -14.50
N TYR A 405 -5.12 -46.79 -15.60
CA TYR A 405 -4.63 -47.00 -16.95
C TYR A 405 -4.72 -45.69 -17.75
N PRO A 406 -3.90 -45.51 -18.79
CA PRO A 406 -4.09 -44.41 -19.72
C PRO A 406 -5.37 -44.68 -20.55
N LEU A 407 -6.12 -43.62 -20.84
CA LEU A 407 -7.34 -43.69 -21.68
C LEU A 407 -7.06 -44.31 -23.06
#